data_AF-A0A0F5LF21-F1
#
_entry.id   AF-A0A0F5LF21-F1
#
_cell.length_a   1.000
_cell.length_b   1.000
_cell.length_c   1.000
_cell.angle_alpha   90.00
_cell.angle_beta   90.00
_cell.angle_gamma   90.00
#
_symmetry.space_group_name_H-M   'P 1'
#
loop_
_entity.id
_entity.type
_entity.pdbx_description
1 polymer ?
#
loop_
_entity_poly.entity_id
_entity_poly.type
_entity_poly.pdbx_seq_one_letter_code
_entity_poly.pdbx_strand_id
1 'polypeptide(L)'
;MANSQSVSRVDRLNTALEVSLAERRQRRSMESLTPADVGLGNVNNTSDQNKPVSTAQAAAIASAISALNQTITAALAMKAALVHGHSINDITGLSSALQGLSDVAAAKVAKAGDTMTGPLVMPTYLKAALPSVSTYARSFIYVSDLNGGAEFCFSDGTNWRRISDRSIAN
;
A
#
# COMPACT_ATOMS: atom_id res chain seq x y z
N MET A 1 -0.33 107.86 -23.54
CA MET A 1 0.36 106.55 -23.58
C MET A 1 -0.17 105.57 -22.53
N ALA A 2 -0.35 105.97 -21.26
CA ALA A 2 -0.85 105.08 -20.19
C ALA A 2 -2.23 104.43 -20.47
N ASN A 3 -3.19 105.17 -21.04
CA ASN A 3 -4.53 104.64 -21.32
C ASN A 3 -4.54 103.55 -22.41
N SER A 4 -3.67 103.66 -23.43
CA SER A 4 -3.57 102.68 -24.53
C SER A 4 -2.89 101.37 -24.07
N GLN A 5 -1.92 101.45 -23.16
CA GLN A 5 -1.34 100.26 -22.52
C GLN A 5 -2.33 99.56 -21.57
N SER A 6 -3.20 100.32 -20.90
CA SER A 6 -4.29 99.77 -20.08
C SER A 6 -5.29 98.98 -20.92
N VAL A 7 -5.75 99.56 -22.04
CA VAL A 7 -6.71 98.92 -22.97
C VAL A 7 -6.12 97.63 -23.57
N SER A 8 -4.90 97.65 -24.08
CA SER A 8 -4.27 96.45 -24.66
C SER A 8 -4.00 95.34 -23.64
N ARG A 9 -3.79 95.67 -22.36
CA ARG A 9 -3.71 94.68 -21.27
C ARG A 9 -5.06 94.02 -21.01
N VAL A 10 -6.15 94.80 -21.01
CA VAL A 10 -7.51 94.29 -20.83
C VAL A 10 -7.90 93.36 -22.00
N ASP A 11 -7.59 93.73 -23.25
CA ASP A 11 -7.89 92.88 -24.41
C ASP A 11 -7.14 91.55 -24.35
N ARG A 12 -5.86 91.56 -23.95
CA ARG A 12 -5.06 90.34 -23.74
C ARG A 12 -5.63 89.47 -22.63
N LEU A 13 -6.08 90.08 -21.53
CA LEU A 13 -6.69 89.35 -20.41
C LEU A 13 -8.06 88.75 -20.79
N ASN A 14 -8.89 89.50 -21.51
CA ASN A 14 -10.16 89.01 -22.03
C ASN A 14 -9.95 87.85 -23.00
N THR A 15 -8.99 87.99 -23.91
CA THR A 15 -8.62 86.92 -24.85
C THR A 15 -8.14 85.66 -24.10
N ALA A 16 -7.27 85.81 -23.11
CA ALA A 16 -6.77 84.68 -22.31
C ALA A 16 -7.87 84.01 -21.49
N LEU A 17 -8.81 84.79 -20.94
CA LEU A 17 -9.94 84.27 -20.21
C LEU A 17 -10.85 83.43 -21.11
N GLU A 18 -11.20 83.94 -22.29
CA GLU A 18 -12.04 83.21 -23.25
C GLU A 18 -11.40 81.89 -23.71
N VAL A 19 -10.09 81.89 -23.97
CA VAL A 19 -9.34 80.66 -24.29
C VAL A 19 -9.42 79.65 -23.13
N SER A 20 -9.17 80.10 -21.90
CA SER A 20 -9.21 79.23 -20.73
C SER A 20 -10.61 78.66 -20.45
N LEU A 21 -11.67 79.42 -20.76
CA LEU A 21 -13.06 78.98 -20.64
C LEU A 21 -13.41 77.94 -21.70
N ALA A 22 -12.91 78.08 -22.94
CA ALA A 22 -13.07 77.10 -23.99
C ALA A 22 -12.42 75.76 -23.63
N GLU A 23 -11.19 75.77 -23.10
CA GLU A 23 -10.51 74.56 -22.64
C GLU A 23 -11.27 73.87 -21.49
N ARG A 24 -11.76 74.64 -20.52
CA ARG A 24 -12.60 74.12 -19.43
C ARG A 24 -13.92 73.53 -19.93
N ARG A 25 -14.53 74.09 -20.98
CA ARG A 25 -15.74 73.52 -21.61
C ARG A 25 -15.44 72.17 -22.26
N GLN A 26 -14.32 72.04 -22.96
CA GLN A 26 -13.93 70.79 -23.62
C GLN A 26 -13.59 69.68 -22.62
N ARG A 27 -12.86 69.99 -21.55
CA ARG A 27 -12.60 69.02 -20.46
C ARG A 27 -13.89 68.54 -19.79
N ARG A 28 -14.82 69.46 -19.52
CA ARG A 28 -16.14 69.10 -18.95
C ARG A 28 -16.96 68.18 -19.86
N SER A 29 -16.87 68.38 -21.18
CA SER A 29 -17.55 67.51 -22.15
C SER A 29 -16.97 66.09 -22.18
N MET A 30 -15.67 65.92 -21.91
CA MET A 30 -15.03 64.60 -21.87
C MET A 30 -15.37 63.84 -20.59
N GLU A 31 -15.46 64.55 -19.46
CA GLU A 31 -15.84 63.96 -18.16
C GLU A 31 -17.28 63.41 -18.17
N SER A 32 -18.16 63.96 -19.03
CA SER A 32 -19.55 63.55 -19.13
C SER A 32 -19.82 62.42 -20.13
N LEU A 33 -18.80 61.94 -20.86
CA LEU A 33 -18.99 60.88 -21.85
C LEU A 33 -19.35 59.57 -21.14
N THR A 34 -20.44 58.98 -21.59
CA THR A 34 -20.87 57.65 -21.22
C THR A 34 -20.42 56.64 -22.30
N PRO A 35 -20.31 55.35 -21.98
CA PRO A 35 -20.03 54.32 -22.99
C PRO A 35 -21.04 54.30 -24.15
N ALA A 36 -22.29 54.76 -23.92
CA ALA A 36 -23.30 54.85 -24.96
C ALA A 36 -22.97 55.90 -26.04
N ASP A 37 -22.30 57.00 -25.67
CA ASP A 37 -21.96 58.10 -26.59
C ASP A 37 -20.96 57.69 -27.68
N VAL A 38 -20.22 56.60 -27.45
CA VAL A 38 -19.21 56.06 -28.38
C VAL A 38 -19.55 54.65 -28.88
N GLY A 39 -20.79 54.19 -28.70
CA GLY A 39 -21.24 52.88 -29.17
C GLY A 39 -20.71 51.68 -28.36
N LEU A 40 -20.20 51.92 -27.15
CA LEU A 40 -19.65 50.90 -26.23
C LEU A 40 -20.60 50.56 -25.07
N GLY A 41 -21.90 50.88 -25.19
CA GLY A 41 -22.89 50.64 -24.12
C GLY A 41 -23.01 49.18 -23.64
N ASN A 42 -22.58 48.22 -24.46
CA ASN A 42 -22.57 46.79 -24.14
C ASN A 42 -21.21 46.27 -23.66
N VAL A 43 -20.16 47.10 -23.70
CA VAL A 43 -18.80 46.69 -23.31
C VAL A 43 -18.63 46.94 -21.82
N ASN A 44 -18.50 45.87 -21.05
CA ASN A 44 -18.22 45.95 -19.61
C ASN A 44 -16.77 45.57 -19.31
N ASN A 45 -16.13 46.27 -18.37
CA ASN A 45 -14.81 45.89 -17.86
C ASN A 45 -14.95 44.72 -16.88
N THR A 46 -14.97 43.50 -17.42
CA THR A 46 -15.07 42.28 -16.62
C THR A 46 -13.71 41.93 -16.05
N SER A 47 -13.60 41.86 -14.72
CA SER A 47 -12.36 41.44 -14.03
C SER A 47 -11.92 40.06 -14.50
N ASP A 48 -10.62 39.78 -14.48
CA ASP A 48 -10.07 38.52 -14.97
C ASP A 48 -10.66 37.29 -14.29
N GLN A 49 -10.95 37.37 -12.99
CA GLN A 49 -11.58 36.29 -12.22
C GLN A 49 -13.00 35.96 -12.69
N ASN A 50 -13.72 36.93 -13.25
CA ASN A 50 -15.11 36.78 -13.69
C ASN A 50 -15.23 36.43 -15.18
N LYS A 51 -14.10 36.31 -15.90
CA LYS A 51 -14.12 35.92 -17.30
C LYS A 51 -14.57 34.46 -17.42
N PRO A 52 -15.50 34.13 -18.33
CA PRO A 52 -15.94 32.77 -18.52
C PRO A 52 -14.80 31.90 -19.08
N VAL A 53 -14.74 30.65 -18.65
CA VAL A 53 -13.87 29.64 -19.26
C VAL A 53 -14.43 29.27 -20.63
N SER A 54 -13.58 29.24 -21.66
CA SER A 54 -14.02 28.88 -23.01
C SER A 54 -14.44 27.40 -23.08
N THR A 55 -15.37 27.08 -23.98
CA THR A 55 -15.79 25.69 -24.22
C THR A 55 -14.63 24.76 -24.58
N ALA A 56 -13.65 25.27 -25.34
CA ALA A 56 -12.45 24.51 -25.71
C ALA A 56 -11.58 24.16 -24.49
N GLN A 57 -11.39 25.11 -23.57
CA GLN A 57 -10.64 24.86 -22.33
C GLN A 57 -11.37 23.85 -21.44
N ALA A 58 -12.69 24.00 -21.28
CA ALA A 58 -13.50 23.06 -20.50
C ALA A 58 -13.43 21.63 -21.07
N ALA A 59 -13.52 21.48 -22.39
CA ALA A 59 -13.42 20.19 -23.08
C ALA A 59 -12.02 19.55 -22.91
N ALA A 60 -10.95 20.35 -23.02
CA ALA A 60 -9.59 19.87 -22.82
C ALA A 60 -9.37 19.35 -21.39
N ILE A 61 -9.86 20.08 -20.38
CA ILE A 61 -9.79 19.67 -18.97
C ILE A 61 -10.56 18.36 -18.75
N ALA A 62 -11.77 18.25 -19.30
CA ALA A 62 -12.57 17.02 -19.19
C ALA A 62 -11.89 15.80 -19.82
N SER A 63 -11.24 16.00 -20.98
CA SER A 63 -10.46 14.95 -21.65
C SER A 63 -9.25 14.51 -20.81
N ALA A 64 -8.51 15.47 -20.25
CA ALA A 64 -7.37 15.19 -19.37
C ALA A 64 -7.78 14.43 -18.10
N ILE A 65 -8.90 14.81 -17.46
CA ILE A 65 -9.45 14.10 -16.30
C ILE A 65 -9.83 12.66 -16.69
N SER A 66 -10.47 12.48 -17.85
CA SER A 66 -10.88 11.15 -18.33
C SER A 66 -9.67 10.25 -18.62
N ALA A 67 -8.60 10.78 -19.22
CA ALA A 67 -7.36 10.05 -19.46
C ALA A 67 -6.66 9.66 -18.15
N LEU A 68 -6.62 10.56 -17.17
CA LEU A 68 -6.05 10.30 -15.85
C LEU A 68 -6.84 9.22 -15.11
N ASN A 69 -8.17 9.31 -15.11
CA ASN A 69 -9.05 8.32 -14.46
C ASN A 69 -8.89 6.92 -15.06
N GLN A 70 -8.78 6.81 -16.39
CA GLN A 70 -8.50 5.53 -17.04
C GLN A 70 -7.15 4.94 -16.59
N THR A 71 -6.11 5.79 -16.52
CA THR A 71 -4.77 5.39 -16.09
C THR A 71 -4.76 4.89 -14.64
N ILE A 72 -5.40 5.64 -13.73
CA ILE A 72 -5.52 5.27 -12.31
C ILE A 72 -6.29 3.96 -12.18
N THR A 73 -7.43 3.82 -12.86
CA THR A 73 -8.25 2.60 -12.82
C THR A 73 -7.46 1.37 -13.28
N ALA A 74 -6.70 1.48 -14.38
CA ALA A 74 -5.86 0.39 -14.87
C ALA A 74 -4.73 0.02 -13.89
N ALA A 75 -4.05 1.02 -13.32
CA ALA A 75 -2.98 0.80 -12.34
C ALA A 75 -3.50 0.16 -11.05
N LEU A 76 -4.67 0.59 -10.57
CA LEU A 76 -5.33 0.00 -9.42
C LEU A 76 -5.80 -1.41 -9.71
N ALA A 77 -6.37 -1.71 -10.89
CA ALA A 77 -6.81 -3.07 -11.23
C ALA A 77 -5.67 -4.10 -11.15
N MET A 78 -4.44 -3.69 -11.47
CA MET A 78 -3.25 -4.54 -11.33
C MET A 78 -2.75 -4.69 -9.88
N LYS A 79 -3.07 -3.75 -8.98
CA LYS A 79 -2.64 -3.75 -7.57
C LYS A 79 -3.70 -4.23 -6.58
N ALA A 80 -4.98 -4.05 -6.93
CA ALA A 80 -6.13 -4.14 -6.03
C ALA A 80 -6.98 -5.39 -6.28
N ALA A 81 -6.35 -6.52 -6.62
CA ALA A 81 -7.03 -7.80 -6.48
C ALA A 81 -7.29 -8.04 -4.98
N LEU A 82 -8.49 -7.70 -4.53
CA LEU A 82 -8.99 -7.82 -3.14
C LEU A 82 -8.88 -9.25 -2.60
N VAL A 83 -8.86 -10.24 -3.50
CA VAL A 83 -8.31 -11.57 -3.27
C VAL A 83 -7.35 -11.82 -4.43
N HIS A 84 -6.05 -11.94 -4.16
CA HIS A 84 -5.13 -12.52 -5.12
C HIS A 84 -4.79 -13.93 -4.65
N GLY A 85 -4.84 -14.87 -5.60
CA GLY A 85 -4.31 -16.20 -5.40
C GLY A 85 -2.83 -16.20 -5.74
N HIS A 86 -2.04 -16.83 -4.89
CA HIS A 86 -0.74 -17.33 -5.29
C HIS A 86 -0.92 -18.82 -5.56
N SER A 87 -0.54 -19.27 -6.76
CA SER A 87 -0.28 -20.68 -6.92
C SER A 87 0.84 -21.04 -5.94
N ILE A 88 0.83 -22.26 -5.40
CA ILE A 88 1.94 -22.71 -4.54
C ILE A 88 3.29 -22.66 -5.27
N ASN A 89 3.26 -22.65 -6.61
CA ASN A 89 4.42 -22.41 -7.48
C ASN A 89 4.99 -20.99 -7.35
N ASP A 90 4.17 -20.00 -6.99
CA ASP A 90 4.56 -18.60 -6.84
C ASP A 90 5.23 -18.34 -5.48
N ILE A 91 5.01 -19.23 -4.50
CA ILE A 91 5.64 -19.18 -3.18
C ILE A 91 6.85 -20.13 -3.16
N THR A 92 7.85 -19.80 -3.99
CA THR A 92 9.09 -20.58 -4.06
C THR A 92 9.73 -20.69 -2.66
N GLY A 93 10.09 -21.91 -2.25
CA GLY A 93 10.63 -22.19 -0.92
C GLY A 93 9.60 -22.67 0.11
N LEU A 94 8.33 -22.26 0.04
CA LEU A 94 7.29 -22.79 0.93
C LEU A 94 6.98 -24.25 0.59
N SER A 95 6.95 -24.62 -0.69
CA SER A 95 6.78 -26.02 -1.12
C SER A 95 7.88 -26.93 -0.57
N SER A 96 9.14 -26.48 -0.54
CA SER A 96 10.24 -27.22 0.09
C SER A 96 10.12 -27.25 1.62
N ALA A 97 9.75 -26.13 2.24
CA ALA A 97 9.57 -26.07 3.70
C ALA A 97 8.41 -26.96 4.19
N LEU A 98 7.31 -27.01 3.45
CA LEU A 98 6.13 -27.81 3.79
C LEU A 98 6.34 -29.30 3.51
N GLN A 99 7.02 -29.66 2.40
CA GLN A 99 7.46 -31.04 2.16
C GLN A 99 8.41 -31.51 3.29
N GLY A 100 9.34 -30.65 3.72
CA GLY A 100 10.21 -30.94 4.86
C GLY A 100 9.47 -31.10 6.19
N LEU A 101 8.38 -30.36 6.42
CA LEU A 101 7.56 -30.51 7.64
C LEU A 101 6.65 -31.74 7.59
N SER A 102 6.11 -32.09 6.42
CA SER A 102 5.34 -33.33 6.19
C SER A 102 6.18 -34.57 6.52
N ASP A 103 7.48 -34.54 6.20
CA ASP A 103 8.42 -35.60 6.55
C ASP A 103 8.72 -35.66 8.06
N VAL A 104 8.67 -34.52 8.77
CA VAL A 104 8.95 -34.44 10.21
C VAL A 104 7.72 -34.79 11.06
N ALA A 105 6.50 -34.50 10.59
CA ALA A 105 5.28 -34.67 11.38
C ALA A 105 4.77 -36.13 11.45
N ALA A 106 5.30 -37.06 10.65
CA ALA A 106 4.80 -38.44 10.57
C ALA A 106 5.85 -39.57 10.76
N ALA A 107 7.11 -39.28 11.05
CA ALA A 107 8.19 -40.24 10.86
C ALA A 107 8.90 -40.73 12.14
N LYS A 108 8.46 -41.88 12.68
CA LYS A 108 9.25 -42.68 13.65
C LYS A 108 10.42 -43.42 12.97
N VAL A 109 11.34 -42.69 12.32
CA VAL A 109 12.36 -43.18 11.35
C VAL A 109 11.78 -43.26 9.93
N ALA A 110 11.76 -42.14 9.21
CA ALA A 110 11.38 -42.12 7.79
C ALA A 110 12.32 -41.25 6.95
N LYS A 111 13.50 -41.81 6.63
CA LYS A 111 14.13 -41.47 5.35
C LYS A 111 14.68 -42.76 4.76
N ALA A 112 14.07 -43.22 3.67
CA ALA A 112 14.73 -44.17 2.81
C ALA A 112 16.06 -43.54 2.38
N GLY A 113 17.18 -44.12 2.80
CA GLY A 113 18.52 -43.60 2.53
C GLY A 113 19.24 -42.95 3.72
N ASP A 114 18.61 -42.79 4.89
CA ASP A 114 19.34 -42.42 6.10
C ASP A 114 20.06 -43.66 6.66
N THR A 115 21.39 -43.63 6.63
CA THR A 115 22.21 -44.61 7.34
C THR A 115 22.22 -44.26 8.81
N MET A 116 21.71 -45.15 9.65
CA MET A 116 21.88 -45.05 11.10
C MET A 116 23.37 -45.08 11.43
N THR A 117 23.95 -43.89 11.62
CA THR A 117 25.37 -43.72 11.92
C THR A 117 25.55 -43.72 13.43
N GLY A 118 26.32 -44.68 13.95
CA GLY A 118 26.51 -44.90 15.37
C GLY A 118 25.60 -45.99 15.97
N PRO A 119 25.80 -46.37 17.24
CA PRO A 119 24.98 -47.40 17.90
C PRO A 119 23.53 -46.94 18.07
N LEU A 120 22.59 -47.80 17.70
CA LEU A 120 21.18 -47.62 18.04
C LEU A 120 20.99 -47.88 19.54
N VAL A 121 20.66 -46.84 20.30
CA VAL A 121 20.38 -46.94 21.74
C VAL A 121 18.88 -47.07 21.94
N MET A 122 18.45 -48.13 22.63
CA MET A 122 17.06 -48.31 23.04
C MET A 122 16.77 -47.50 24.30
N PRO A 123 15.53 -47.02 24.51
CA PRO A 123 15.14 -46.40 25.77
C PRO A 123 15.37 -47.35 26.95
N THR A 124 16.06 -46.83 27.97
CA THR A 124 16.37 -47.57 29.20
C THR A 124 15.33 -47.25 30.27
N TYR A 125 14.80 -48.28 30.92
CA TYR A 125 13.85 -48.16 32.03
C TYR A 125 14.32 -48.95 33.24
N LEU A 126 13.84 -48.52 34.40
CA LEU A 126 13.80 -49.37 35.59
C LEU A 126 12.55 -50.24 35.51
N LYS A 127 12.63 -51.44 36.07
CA LYS A 127 11.55 -52.41 36.25
C LYS A 127 10.28 -51.77 36.83
N ALA A 128 10.44 -50.92 37.85
CA ALA A 128 9.31 -50.21 38.49
C ALA A 128 8.70 -49.09 37.63
N ALA A 129 9.39 -48.66 36.57
CA ALA A 129 9.02 -47.54 35.71
C ALA A 129 8.78 -47.98 34.26
N LEU A 130 8.43 -49.25 34.05
CA LEU A 130 8.16 -49.77 32.72
C LEU A 130 6.97 -49.03 32.08
N PRO A 131 7.12 -48.55 30.82
CA PRO A 131 6.04 -47.83 30.14
C PRO A 131 4.89 -48.77 29.79
N SER A 132 3.70 -48.21 29.51
CA SER A 132 2.52 -48.99 29.14
C SER A 132 2.79 -49.89 27.92
N VAL A 133 2.66 -51.20 28.12
CA VAL A 133 2.95 -52.22 27.10
C VAL A 133 2.04 -52.06 25.86
N SER A 134 0.78 -51.68 26.06
CA SER A 134 -0.21 -51.54 24.99
C SER A 134 0.06 -50.35 24.07
N THR A 135 0.62 -49.26 24.62
CA THR A 135 1.04 -48.07 23.84
C THR A 135 2.26 -48.38 22.98
N TYR A 136 3.12 -49.29 23.43
CA TYR A 136 4.37 -49.66 22.78
C TYR A 136 4.37 -51.14 22.36
N ALA A 137 3.27 -51.62 21.77
CA ALA A 137 3.18 -52.98 21.29
C ALA A 137 4.29 -53.29 20.26
N ARG A 138 4.94 -54.46 20.37
CA ARG A 138 5.98 -54.94 19.44
C ARG A 138 7.28 -54.11 19.43
N SER A 139 7.53 -53.29 20.45
CA SER A 139 8.78 -52.54 20.58
C SER A 139 9.82 -53.28 21.45
N PHE A 140 11.05 -52.78 21.43
CA PHE A 140 12.14 -53.20 22.31
C PHE A 140 12.54 -52.08 23.27
N ILE A 141 12.95 -52.45 24.48
CA ILE A 141 13.48 -51.58 25.51
C ILE A 141 14.69 -52.22 26.20
N TYR A 142 15.46 -51.44 26.93
CA TYR A 142 16.49 -51.96 27.84
C TYR A 142 16.02 -51.78 29.29
N VAL A 143 16.13 -52.82 30.12
CA VAL A 143 15.76 -52.75 31.53
C VAL A 143 16.99 -53.00 32.39
N SER A 144 17.38 -52.02 33.21
CA SER A 144 18.68 -52.02 33.86
C SER A 144 18.76 -52.79 35.18
N ASP A 145 17.62 -53.13 35.78
CA ASP A 145 17.51 -53.64 37.16
C ASP A 145 16.64 -54.92 37.27
N LEU A 146 16.56 -55.71 36.19
CA LEU A 146 15.86 -56.99 36.23
C LEU A 146 16.53 -57.99 37.17
N ASN A 147 15.69 -58.84 37.78
CA ASN A 147 16.16 -59.99 38.53
C ASN A 147 16.90 -60.96 37.58
N GLY A 148 18.19 -61.15 37.82
CA GLY A 148 19.07 -61.96 36.95
C GLY A 148 19.93 -61.15 35.98
N GLY A 149 19.91 -59.81 36.06
CA GLY A 149 20.81 -58.92 35.33
C GLY A 149 20.08 -58.03 34.32
N ALA A 150 20.73 -56.92 33.95
CA ALA A 150 20.20 -55.96 32.99
C ALA A 150 20.05 -56.59 31.60
N GLU A 151 18.94 -56.35 30.92
CA GLU A 151 18.60 -57.07 29.70
C GLU A 151 17.71 -56.26 28.76
N PHE A 152 17.78 -56.59 27.47
CA PHE A 152 16.79 -56.16 26.50
C PHE A 152 15.47 -56.92 26.69
N CYS A 153 14.37 -56.19 26.62
CA CYS A 153 13.02 -56.71 26.72
C CYS A 153 12.21 -56.29 25.50
N PHE A 154 11.22 -57.10 25.13
CA PHE A 154 10.30 -56.80 24.04
C PHE A 154 8.85 -56.84 24.54
N SER A 155 7.99 -56.06 23.88
CA SER A 155 6.56 -56.05 24.15
C SER A 155 5.86 -57.12 23.30
N ASP A 156 5.12 -58.02 23.94
CA ASP A 156 4.19 -58.94 23.26
C ASP A 156 2.79 -58.32 23.07
N GLY A 157 2.61 -57.06 23.48
CA GLY A 157 1.33 -56.33 23.48
C GLY A 157 0.55 -56.42 24.79
N THR A 158 0.93 -57.31 25.71
CA THR A 158 0.29 -57.48 27.03
C THR A 158 1.28 -57.34 28.19
N ASN A 159 2.49 -57.90 28.05
CA ASN A 159 3.58 -57.81 29.01
C ASN A 159 4.91 -57.40 28.35
N TRP A 160 5.79 -56.79 29.12
CA TRP A 160 7.21 -56.76 28.78
C TRP A 160 7.79 -58.13 29.05
N ARG A 161 8.51 -58.68 28.07
CA ARG A 161 9.16 -60.00 28.17
C ARG A 161 10.65 -59.87 27.97
N ARG A 162 11.39 -60.65 28.75
CA ARG A 162 12.84 -60.80 28.61
C ARG A 162 13.18 -61.47 27.29
N ILE A 163 14.29 -61.08 26.66
CA ILE A 163 14.71 -61.68 25.39
C ILE A 163 15.28 -63.09 25.58
N SER A 164 15.90 -63.39 26.72
CA SER A 164 16.61 -64.63 26.98
C SER A 164 15.69 -65.82 27.19
N ASP A 165 14.59 -65.65 27.93
CA ASP A 165 13.73 -66.77 28.36
C ASP A 165 12.23 -66.54 28.09
N ARG A 166 11.85 -65.37 27.54
CA ARG A 166 10.46 -64.93 27.33
C ARG A 166 9.60 -64.86 28.60
N SER A 167 10.20 -64.95 29.78
CA SER A 167 9.50 -64.70 31.03
C SER A 167 9.12 -63.21 31.13
N ILE A 168 8.17 -62.89 32.02
CA ILE A 168 7.76 -61.50 32.23
C ILE A 168 8.95 -60.74 32.82
N ALA A 169 9.24 -59.57 32.25
CA ALA A 169 10.26 -58.63 32.72
C ALA A 169 9.74 -57.92 33.98
N ASN A 170 9.56 -58.72 35.02
CA ASN A 170 8.96 -58.34 36.28
C ASN A 170 9.96 -57.73 37.19
#